data_AF-A0A661RM69-F1
#
_entry.id   AF-A0A661RM69-F1
#
_cell.length_a   1.000
_cell.length_b   1.000
_cell.length_c   1.000
_cell.angle_alpha   90.00
_cell.angle_beta   90.00
_cell.angle_gamma   90.00
#
_symmetry.space_group_name_H-M   'P 1'
#
loop_
_entity.id
_entity.type
_entity.pdbx_description
1 polymer ?
#
loop_
_entity_poly.entity_id
_entity_poly.type
_entity_poly.pdbx_seq_one_letter_code
_entity_poly.pdbx_strand_id
1 'polypeptide(L)'
;MKLRYMIEYVLRDRIREPHYAPVGVWVQGPGPGLDLVIEFLPGNAEAREEAEWIINRLVENDIRTLPDGFLAYHQVTLSPYRGMRGPVVETEDYPSVEACARAVLDNLR
;
A
#
# COMPACT_ATOMS: atom_id res chain seq x y z
N MET A 1 -12.55 -2.30 14.40
CA MET A 1 -11.14 -2.76 14.40
C MET A 1 -10.32 -1.62 13.83
N LYS A 2 -9.23 -1.21 14.48
CA LYS A 2 -8.46 -0.07 14.01
C LYS A 2 -7.51 -0.49 12.88
N LEU A 3 -7.88 -0.16 11.65
CA LEU A 3 -7.10 -0.38 10.45
C LEU A 3 -6.35 0.89 10.05
N ARG A 4 -5.26 0.73 9.32
CA ARG A 4 -4.52 1.82 8.70
C ARG A 4 -4.35 1.51 7.23
N TYR A 5 -4.65 2.47 6.35
CA TYR A 5 -4.42 2.28 4.92
C TYR A 5 -3.69 3.46 4.30
N MET A 6 -3.08 3.20 3.14
CA MET A 6 -2.29 4.17 2.39
C MET A 6 -2.44 3.86 0.90
N ILE A 7 -2.75 4.89 0.10
CA ILE A 7 -2.88 4.73 -1.36
C ILE A 7 -1.49 4.79 -1.99
N GLU A 8 -1.20 3.86 -2.89
CA GLU A 8 0.01 3.88 -3.72
C GLU A 8 -0.26 4.60 -5.04
N TYR A 9 0.67 5.46 -5.43
CA TYR A 9 0.62 6.23 -6.66
C TYR A 9 1.88 5.99 -7.49
N VAL A 10 1.71 5.92 -8.81
CA VAL A 10 2.83 5.88 -9.76
C VAL A 10 2.88 7.17 -10.56
N LEU A 11 4.10 7.58 -10.92
CA LEU A 11 4.30 8.73 -11.79
C LEU A 11 4.02 8.34 -13.25
N ARG A 12 2.93 8.90 -13.81
CA ARG A 12 2.51 8.75 -15.21
C ARG A 12 2.97 9.93 -16.05
N ASP A 13 2.96 9.74 -17.37
CA ASP A 13 3.21 10.77 -18.38
C ASP A 13 4.43 11.66 -18.12
N ARG A 14 5.52 11.02 -17.66
CA ARG A 14 6.76 11.63 -17.14
C ARG A 14 7.39 12.73 -17.99
N ILE A 15 7.08 12.77 -19.29
CA ILE A 15 7.70 13.69 -20.26
C ILE A 15 6.82 14.92 -20.53
N ARG A 16 5.50 14.73 -20.66
CA ARG A 16 4.60 15.79 -21.15
C ARG A 16 3.84 16.47 -20.03
N GLU A 17 3.19 15.68 -19.18
CA GLU A 17 2.36 16.15 -18.09
C GLU A 17 2.50 15.17 -16.91
N PRO A 18 3.63 15.24 -16.18
CA PRO A 18 3.91 14.32 -15.10
C PRO A 18 2.87 14.47 -13.99
N HIS A 19 2.17 13.38 -13.69
CA HIS A 19 1.19 13.35 -12.61
C HIS A 19 1.21 12.02 -11.87
N TYR A 20 0.84 12.05 -10.60
CA TYR A 20 0.72 10.87 -9.75
C TYR A 20 -0.69 10.29 -9.90
N ALA A 21 -0.79 9.09 -10.47
CA ALA A 21 -2.04 8.37 -10.60
C ALA A 21 -2.15 7.31 -9.48
N PRO A 22 -3.29 7.23 -8.76
CA PRO A 22 -3.50 6.18 -7.77
C PRO A 22 -3.60 4.82 -8.49
N VAL A 23 -2.94 3.81 -7.93
CA VAL A 23 -2.86 2.48 -8.56
C VAL A 23 -3.14 1.33 -7.62
N GLY A 24 -3.09 1.56 -6.32
CA GLY A 24 -3.24 0.49 -5.34
C GLY A 24 -3.38 1.02 -3.93
N VAL A 25 -3.50 0.09 -3.00
CA VAL A 25 -3.69 0.35 -1.58
C VAL A 25 -2.91 -0.66 -0.76
N TRP A 26 -2.31 -0.16 0.32
CA TRP A 26 -1.74 -0.96 1.40
C TRP A 26 -2.65 -0.82 2.61
N VAL A 27 -3.02 -1.93 3.23
CA VAL A 27 -3.88 -1.94 4.43
C VAL A 27 -3.23 -2.80 5.51
N GLN A 28 -2.90 -2.18 6.64
CA GLN A 28 -2.36 -2.82 7.83
C GLN A 28 -3.46 -2.94 8.90
N GLY A 29 -3.65 -4.13 9.43
CA GLY A 29 -4.50 -4.37 10.59
C GLY A 29 -3.71 -4.50 11.90
N PRO A 30 -4.42 -4.60 13.04
CA PRO A 30 -3.83 -4.71 14.38
C PRO A 30 -3.59 -6.17 14.82
N GLY A 31 -3.89 -7.14 13.96
CA GLY A 31 -3.80 -8.57 14.22
C GLY A 31 -2.35 -9.09 14.26
N PRO A 32 -2.16 -10.34 14.73
CA PRO A 32 -0.86 -10.99 14.70
C PRO A 32 -0.43 -11.30 13.26
N GLY A 33 0.87 -11.52 13.06
CA GLY A 33 1.40 -11.72 11.72
C GLY A 33 1.79 -10.40 11.05
N LEU A 34 2.00 -10.43 9.74
CA LEU A 34 2.16 -9.20 8.97
C LEU A 34 0.86 -8.38 8.94
N ASP A 35 -0.31 -9.05 9.03
CA ASP A 35 -1.66 -8.47 8.96
C ASP A 35 -1.76 -7.32 7.95
N LEU A 36 -1.29 -7.61 6.73
CA LEU A 36 -1.06 -6.64 5.68
C LEU A 36 -1.68 -7.16 4.39
N VAL A 37 -2.56 -6.37 3.78
CA VAL A 37 -3.14 -6.61 2.46
C VAL A 37 -2.68 -5.52 1.51
N ILE A 38 -2.27 -5.92 0.31
CA ILE A 38 -1.82 -5.01 -0.73
C ILE A 38 -2.57 -5.37 -2.01
N GLU A 39 -3.25 -4.39 -2.59
CA GLU A 39 -4.07 -4.60 -3.79
C GLU A 39 -3.83 -3.51 -4.82
N PHE A 40 -3.88 -3.88 -6.10
CA PHE A 40 -3.59 -2.97 -7.22
C PHE A 40 -4.66 -3.06 -8.32
N LEU A 41 -4.96 -1.90 -8.91
CA LEU A 41 -5.78 -1.78 -10.10
C LEU A 41 -5.16 -2.56 -11.27
N PRO A 42 -5.97 -3.08 -12.22
CA PRO A 42 -5.45 -3.72 -13.43
C PRO A 42 -4.46 -2.84 -14.20
N GLY A 43 -3.46 -3.44 -14.83
CA GLY A 43 -2.44 -2.73 -15.62
C GLY A 43 -1.25 -2.18 -14.82
N ASN A 44 -1.16 -2.48 -13.52
CA ASN A 44 -0.08 -2.02 -12.63
C ASN A 44 0.84 -3.16 -12.19
N ALA A 45 1.21 -4.06 -13.11
CA ALA A 45 2.00 -5.26 -12.79
C ALA A 45 3.37 -4.95 -12.15
N GLU A 46 4.07 -3.92 -12.64
CA GLU A 46 5.38 -3.51 -12.09
C GLU A 46 5.27 -3.04 -10.62
N ALA A 47 4.24 -2.24 -10.29
CA ALA A 47 4.03 -1.80 -8.92
C ALA A 47 3.66 -2.97 -7.99
N ARG A 48 2.84 -3.91 -8.51
CA ARG A 48 2.51 -5.14 -7.79
C ARG A 48 3.75 -5.99 -7.53
N GLU A 49 4.59 -6.20 -8.54
CA GLU A 49 5.82 -6.98 -8.40
C GLU A 49 6.76 -6.35 -7.35
N GLU A 50 6.99 -5.05 -7.40
CA GLU A 50 7.81 -4.36 -6.38
C GLU A 50 7.24 -4.54 -4.96
N ALA A 51 5.91 -4.50 -4.80
CA ALA A 51 5.26 -4.75 -3.52
C ALA A 51 5.44 -6.21 -3.05
N GLU A 52 5.29 -7.19 -3.94
CA GLU A 52 5.54 -8.61 -3.65
C GLU A 52 7.00 -8.85 -3.22
N TRP A 53 7.96 -8.17 -3.85
CA TRP A 53 9.36 -8.23 -3.46
C TRP A 53 9.60 -7.68 -2.04
N ILE A 54 8.89 -6.63 -1.64
CA ILE A 54 8.95 -6.10 -0.27
C ILE A 54 8.42 -7.13 0.73
N ILE A 55 7.28 -7.76 0.43
CA ILE A 55 6.69 -8.81 1.28
C ILE A 55 7.65 -10.01 1.40
N ASN A 56 8.18 -10.49 0.28
CA ASN A 56 9.13 -11.59 0.27
C ASN A 56 10.34 -11.27 1.14
N ARG A 57 10.91 -10.07 1.02
CA ARG A 57 12.04 -9.65 1.86
C ARG A 57 11.69 -9.63 3.35
N LEU A 58 10.49 -9.22 3.74
CA LEU A 58 10.06 -9.28 5.14
C LEU A 58 10.05 -10.72 5.63
N VAL A 59 9.45 -11.63 4.85
CA VAL A 59 9.37 -13.06 5.18
C VAL A 59 10.75 -13.71 5.24
N GLU A 60 11.62 -13.44 4.26
CA GLU A 60 13.00 -13.95 4.20
C GLU A 60 13.85 -13.51 5.40
N ASN A 61 13.54 -12.36 6.00
CA ASN A 61 14.22 -11.86 7.20
C ASN A 61 13.54 -12.31 8.51
N ASP A 62 12.67 -13.33 8.46
CA ASP A 62 11.90 -13.87 9.59
C ASP A 62 11.08 -12.78 10.33
N ILE A 63 10.63 -11.75 9.60
CA ILE A 63 9.75 -10.73 10.15
C ILE A 63 8.34 -11.30 10.24
N ARG A 64 7.88 -11.53 11.47
CA ARG A 64 6.57 -12.14 11.77
C ARG A 64 5.50 -11.15 12.19
N THR A 65 5.89 -9.91 12.52
CA THR A 65 4.95 -8.85 12.90
C THR A 65 5.45 -7.52 12.37
N LEU A 66 4.51 -6.66 11.99
CA LEU A 66 4.82 -5.30 11.55
C LEU A 66 4.52 -4.30 12.68
N PRO A 67 5.42 -3.33 12.92
CA PRO A 67 5.13 -2.27 13.88
C PRO A 67 3.99 -1.38 13.35
N ASP A 68 3.27 -0.73 14.26
CA ASP A 68 2.22 0.24 13.94
C ASP A 68 2.68 1.37 13.00
N GLY A 69 3.97 1.72 13.06
CA GLY A 69 4.59 2.74 12.22
C GLY A 69 5.05 2.25 10.84
N PHE A 70 4.78 1.00 10.45
CA PHE A 70 5.28 0.42 9.20
C PHE A 70 4.85 1.24 7.98
N LEU A 71 3.55 1.55 7.84
CA LEU A 71 3.07 2.32 6.69
C LEU A 71 3.67 3.73 6.63
N ALA A 72 3.84 4.39 7.78
CA ALA A 72 4.45 5.72 7.84
C ALA A 72 5.94 5.68 7.42
N TYR A 73 6.69 4.68 7.89
CA TYR A 73 8.06 4.45 7.45
C TYR A 73 8.14 4.09 5.96
N HIS A 74 7.20 3.26 5.49
CA HIS A 74 7.13 2.87 4.09
C HIS A 74 6.78 4.05 3.17
N GLN A 75 5.95 4.97 3.63
CA GLN A 75 5.58 6.17 2.91
C GLN A 75 6.79 7.05 2.58
N VAL A 76 7.65 7.32 3.56
CA VAL A 76 8.77 8.27 3.43
C VAL A 76 10.00 7.69 2.72
N THR A 77 10.06 6.37 2.51
CA THR A 77 11.21 5.69 1.91
C THR A 77 11.13 5.55 0.39
N LEU A 78 9.99 5.89 -0.23
CA LEU A 78 9.82 5.82 -1.68
C LEU A 78 10.45 7.03 -2.37
N SER A 79 11.27 6.78 -3.38
CA SER A 79 11.79 7.85 -4.25
C SER A 79 10.65 8.49 -5.06
N PRO A 80 10.53 9.83 -5.10
CA PRO A 80 9.51 10.54 -5.88
C PRO A 80 9.51 10.20 -7.38
N TYR A 81 10.66 9.76 -7.91
CA TYR A 81 10.79 9.35 -9.31
C TYR A 81 10.20 7.97 -9.61
N ARG A 82 10.02 7.13 -8.58
CA ARG A 82 9.35 5.84 -8.70
C ARG A 82 7.84 5.99 -8.53
N GLY A 83 7.41 6.85 -7.60
CA GLY A 83 6.00 7.07 -7.30
C GLY A 83 5.83 7.93 -6.06
N MET A 84 4.62 7.91 -5.52
CA MET A 84 4.28 8.54 -4.24
C MET A 84 3.42 7.60 -3.43
N ARG A 85 3.49 7.71 -2.12
CA ARG A 85 2.56 7.07 -1.20
C ARG A 85 1.77 8.15 -0.47
N GLY A 86 0.45 8.01 -0.53
CA GLY A 86 -0.49 8.95 0.09
C GLY A 86 -0.36 9.01 1.61
N PRO A 87 -1.11 9.89 2.28
CA PRO A 87 -1.16 9.90 3.73
C PRO A 87 -1.68 8.56 4.27
N VAL A 88 -1.17 8.15 5.43
CA VAL A 88 -1.73 7.04 6.19
C VAL A 88 -3.02 7.50 6.85
N VAL A 89 -4.11 6.77 6.58
CA VAL A 89 -5.45 7.03 7.13
C VAL A 89 -5.81 5.92 8.11
N GLU A 90 -6.25 6.29 9.31
CA GLU A 90 -6.79 5.35 10.29
C GLU A 90 -8.32 5.25 10.12
N THR A 91 -8.88 4.05 10.21
CA THR A 91 -10.32 3.81 10.07
C THR A 91 -10.78 2.63 10.92
N GLU A 92 -12.04 2.66 11.35
CA GLU A 92 -12.72 1.54 12.00
C GLU A 92 -13.94 1.04 11.21
N ASP A 93 -14.15 1.58 10.00
CA ASP A 93 -15.37 1.41 9.22
C ASP A 93 -15.46 0.05 8.52
N TYR A 94 -14.35 -0.71 8.50
CA TYR A 94 -14.25 -1.97 7.78
C TYR A 94 -14.04 -3.16 8.71
N PRO A 95 -14.67 -4.32 8.41
CA PRO A 95 -14.59 -5.49 9.27
C PRO A 95 -13.29 -6.29 9.12
N SER A 96 -12.51 -6.08 8.04
CA SER A 96 -11.23 -6.76 7.78
C SER A 96 -10.31 -5.93 6.90
N VAL A 97 -9.03 -6.31 6.85
CA VAL A 97 -8.02 -5.70 5.95
C VAL A 97 -8.40 -5.87 4.48
N GLU A 98 -8.95 -7.03 4.08
CA GLU A 98 -9.42 -7.29 2.71
C GLU A 98 -10.66 -6.47 2.34
N ALA A 99 -11.59 -6.31 3.28
CA ALA A 99 -12.79 -5.50 3.06
C ALA A 99 -12.42 -4.03 2.88
N CYS A 100 -11.49 -3.53 3.68
CA CYS A 100 -10.93 -2.18 3.55
C CYS A 100 -10.21 -2.02 2.20
N ALA A 101 -9.30 -2.93 1.86
CA ALA A 101 -8.53 -2.86 0.61
C ALA A 101 -9.45 -2.81 -0.61
N ARG A 102 -10.48 -3.67 -0.65
CA ARG A 102 -11.44 -3.69 -1.75
C ARG A 102 -12.25 -2.40 -1.86
N ALA A 103 -12.79 -1.93 -0.74
CA ALA A 103 -13.60 -0.71 -0.71
C ALA A 103 -12.78 0.52 -1.12
N VAL A 104 -11.52 0.63 -0.65
CA VAL A 104 -10.63 1.72 -1.05
C VAL A 104 -10.28 1.59 -2.53
N LEU A 105 -9.91 0.39 -3.01
CA LEU A 105 -9.54 0.16 -4.40
C LEU A 105 -10.70 0.45 -5.38
N ASP A 106 -11.93 0.09 -5.02
CA ASP A 106 -13.12 0.37 -5.83
C ASP A 106 -13.39 1.89 -5.95
N ASN A 107 -13.04 2.68 -4.93
CA ASN A 107 -13.12 4.14 -4.98
C ASN A 107 -12.00 4.81 -5.80
N LEU A 108 -10.97 4.07 -6.21
CA LEU A 108 -9.90 4.57 -7.08
C LEU A 108 -10.20 4.41 -8.58
N ARG A 109 -11.25 3.67 -8.94
CA ARG A 109 -11.68 3.41 -10.32
C ARG A 109 -12.56 4.53 -10.86
#